data_AF-A0A0N9I4I4-F1
#
_entry.id   AF-A0A0N9I4I4-F1
#
_cell.length_a   1.000
_cell.length_b   1.000
_cell.length_c   1.000
_cell.angle_alpha   90.00
_cell.angle_beta   90.00
_cell.angle_gamma   90.00
#
_symmetry.space_group_name_H-M   'P 1'
#
loop_
_entity.id
_entity.type
_entity.pdbx_description
1 polymer ?
#
loop_
_entity_poly.entity_id
_entity_poly.type
_entity_poly.pdbx_seq_one_letter_code
_entity_poly.pdbx_strand_id
1 'polypeptide(L)'
;MSAEAAEVSRPSRRGTLYRGDPGMWSWVAHRITGVLTFFFLFAHVLDTALVRVSPQAYNEIIETYKTPLVNLMEVGLVGAVLYHALNGVRVMLVDFWAKGPRYQRQMLWGILVVWLLVMLPGAYFMLVRTVTEMFGGS
;
A
#
# COMPACT_ATOMS: atom_id res chain seq x y z
N MET A 1 6.22 1.52 68.70
CA MET A 1 4.97 1.28 67.96
C MET A 1 5.25 1.57 66.50
N SER A 2 5.51 0.53 65.72
CA SER A 2 5.72 0.62 64.26
C SER A 2 4.36 0.79 63.58
N ALA A 3 4.23 1.82 62.75
CA ALA A 3 3.13 1.92 61.80
C ALA A 3 3.66 1.49 60.44
N GLU A 4 3.36 0.24 60.09
CA GLU A 4 3.59 -0.33 58.77
C GLU A 4 2.65 0.36 57.77
N ALA A 5 3.22 1.17 56.87
CA ALA A 5 2.45 1.78 55.80
C ALA A 5 2.10 0.70 54.77
N ALA A 6 0.82 0.30 54.73
CA ALA A 6 0.31 -0.64 53.75
C ALA A 6 0.50 -0.08 52.33
N GLU A 7 1.35 -0.73 51.54
CA GLU A 7 1.54 -0.45 50.12
C GLU A 7 0.27 -0.88 49.35
N VAL A 8 -0.55 0.09 48.96
CA VAL A 8 -1.73 -0.16 48.14
C VAL A 8 -1.27 -0.52 46.73
N SER A 9 -1.21 -1.82 46.42
CA SER A 9 -0.95 -2.30 45.06
C SER A 9 -1.99 -1.73 44.09
N ARG A 10 -1.55 -0.88 43.16
CA ARG A 10 -2.42 -0.35 42.11
C ARG A 10 -2.68 -1.47 41.10
N PRO A 11 -3.95 -1.75 40.73
CA PRO A 11 -4.25 -2.78 39.74
C PRO A 11 -3.55 -2.41 38.43
N SER A 12 -2.72 -3.31 37.92
CA SER A 12 -2.10 -3.13 36.61
C SER A 12 -3.23 -2.99 35.59
N ARG A 13 -3.32 -1.83 34.93
CA ARG A 13 -4.20 -1.65 33.78
C ARG A 13 -3.72 -2.62 32.72
N ARG A 14 -4.29 -3.82 32.67
CA ARG A 14 -4.17 -4.73 31.53
C ARG A 14 -4.54 -3.92 30.30
N GLY A 15 -3.55 -3.63 29.47
CA GLY A 15 -3.71 -2.83 28.27
C GLY A 15 -4.80 -3.45 27.40
N THR A 16 -5.92 -2.77 27.27
CA THR A 16 -6.93 -3.13 26.27
C THR A 16 -6.24 -2.99 24.91
N LEU A 17 -6.03 -4.09 24.19
CA LEU A 17 -5.46 -4.08 22.85
C LEU A 17 -6.24 -3.06 22.02
N TYR A 18 -5.58 -1.99 21.54
CA TYR A 18 -6.23 -0.95 20.77
C TYR A 18 -6.86 -1.58 19.52
N ARG A 19 -8.19 -1.50 19.39
CA ARG A 19 -8.93 -2.19 18.33
C ARG A 19 -8.80 -1.54 16.95
N GLY A 20 -7.99 -0.49 16.81
CA GLY A 20 -7.67 0.11 15.52
C GLY A 20 -8.86 0.87 14.94
N ASP A 21 -8.93 2.19 15.12
CA ASP A 21 -9.85 2.99 14.30
C ASP A 21 -9.50 2.78 12.80
N PRO A 22 -10.48 2.68 11.88
CA PRO A 22 -10.21 2.56 10.44
C PRO A 22 -9.22 3.61 9.92
N GLY A 23 -9.20 4.80 10.52
CA GLY A 23 -8.20 5.84 10.25
C GLY A 23 -6.76 5.43 10.60
N MET A 24 -6.55 4.71 11.71
CA MET A 24 -5.23 4.22 12.11
C MET A 24 -4.71 3.16 11.14
N TRP A 25 -5.55 2.21 10.75
CA TRP A 25 -5.17 1.22 9.73
C TRP A 25 -4.86 1.87 8.38
N SER A 26 -5.65 2.88 8.01
CA SER A 26 -5.41 3.65 6.79
C SER A 26 -4.07 4.40 6.82
N TRP A 27 -3.68 4.94 7.98
CA TRP A 27 -2.36 5.55 8.19
C TRP A 27 -1.23 4.54 8.05
N VAL A 28 -1.33 3.37 8.69
CA VAL A 28 -0.33 2.29 8.58
C VAL A 28 -0.16 1.89 7.11
N ALA A 29 -1.27 1.62 6.42
CA ALA A 29 -1.26 1.25 5.01
C ALA A 29 -0.61 2.32 4.12
N HIS A 30 -0.84 3.61 4.41
CA HIS A 30 -0.24 4.70 3.62
C HIS A 30 1.28 4.75 3.76
N ARG A 31 1.81 4.47 4.96
CA ARG A 31 3.26 4.39 5.20
C ARG A 31 3.87 3.19 4.49
N ILE A 32 3.27 2.01 4.64
CA ILE A 32 3.75 0.79 3.98
C ILE A 32 3.79 0.98 2.47
N THR A 33 2.67 1.42 1.88
CA THR A 33 2.59 1.65 0.43
C THR A 33 3.55 2.74 -0.06
N GLY A 34 3.81 3.77 0.74
CA GLY A 34 4.81 4.79 0.42
C GLY A 34 6.24 4.25 0.40
N VAL A 35 6.60 3.43 1.40
CA VAL A 35 7.92 2.78 1.46
C VAL A 35 8.10 1.81 0.28
N LEU A 36 7.07 1.00 -0.03
CA LEU A 36 7.08 0.11 -1.19
C LEU A 36 7.25 0.89 -2.50
N THR A 37 6.51 1.98 -2.67
CA THR A 37 6.61 2.85 -3.85
C THR A 37 7.99 3.46 -3.99
N PHE A 38 8.60 3.92 -2.88
CA PHE A 38 9.96 4.45 -2.89
C PHE A 38 11.00 3.44 -3.38
N PHE A 39 11.01 2.23 -2.81
CA PHE A 39 11.97 1.20 -3.22
C PHE A 39 11.70 0.69 -4.63
N PHE A 40 10.43 0.59 -5.04
CA PHE A 40 10.08 0.31 -6.42
C PHE A 40 10.67 1.36 -7.36
N LEU A 41 10.44 2.66 -7.09
CA LEU A 41 10.95 3.73 -7.94
C LEU A 41 12.48 3.76 -7.97
N PHE A 42 13.14 3.47 -6.85
CA PHE A 42 14.60 3.36 -6.80
C PHE A 42 15.10 2.26 -7.74
N ALA A 43 14.60 1.02 -7.61
CA ALA A 43 14.98 -0.09 -8.48
C ALA A 43 14.62 0.20 -9.95
N HIS A 44 13.40 0.70 -10.18
CA HIS A 44 12.89 1.01 -11.51
C HIS A 44 13.76 2.02 -12.26
N VAL A 45 14.24 3.07 -11.59
CA VAL A 45 15.14 4.06 -12.22
C VAL A 45 16.49 3.45 -12.57
N LEU A 46 17.05 2.59 -11.72
CA LEU A 46 18.32 1.89 -12.02
C LEU A 46 18.16 0.93 -13.21
N ASP A 47 17.09 0.14 -13.22
CA ASP A 47 16.82 -0.86 -14.25
C ASP A 47 16.52 -0.19 -15.61
N THR A 48 15.76 0.91 -15.61
CA THR A 48 15.50 1.67 -16.84
C THR A 48 16.73 2.44 -17.32
N ALA A 49 17.64 2.88 -16.45
CA ALA A 49 18.87 3.54 -16.86
C ALA A 49 19.82 2.64 -17.68
N LEU A 50 19.75 1.31 -17.48
CA LEU A 50 20.53 0.34 -18.26
C LEU A 50 20.28 0.41 -19.77
N VAL A 51 19.11 0.89 -20.19
CA VAL A 51 18.79 1.10 -21.62
C VAL A 51 19.79 2.05 -22.30
N ARG A 52 20.41 2.96 -21.54
CA ARG A 52 21.42 3.91 -22.03
C ARG A 52 22.84 3.35 -22.05
N VAL A 53 23.09 2.25 -21.36
CA VAL A 53 24.43 1.63 -21.24
C VAL A 53 24.59 0.47 -22.21
N SER A 54 23.65 -0.48 -22.17
CA SER A 54 23.65 -1.65 -23.04
C SER A 54 22.21 -2.12 -23.26
N PRO A 55 21.65 -1.91 -24.47
CA PRO A 55 20.33 -2.43 -24.82
C PRO A 55 20.23 -3.95 -24.65
N GLN A 56 21.32 -4.69 -24.85
CA GLN A 56 21.36 -6.14 -24.66
C GLN A 56 21.18 -6.50 -23.18
N ALA A 57 21.91 -5.84 -22.28
CA ALA A 57 21.78 -6.08 -20.83
C ALA A 57 20.38 -5.70 -20.31
N TYR A 58 19.80 -4.63 -20.85
CA TYR A 58 18.41 -4.26 -20.56
C TYR A 58 17.42 -5.36 -20.97
N ASN A 59 17.55 -5.89 -22.18
CA ASN A 59 16.67 -6.95 -22.67
C ASN A 59 16.78 -8.23 -21.81
N GLU A 60 18.00 -8.63 -21.44
CA GLU A 60 18.22 -9.80 -20.58
C GLU A 60 17.54 -9.64 -19.22
N ILE A 61 17.64 -8.46 -18.59
CA ILE A 61 17.01 -8.18 -17.30
C ILE A 61 15.48 -8.15 -17.42
N ILE A 62 14.93 -7.48 -18.43
CA ILE A 62 13.48 -7.41 -18.64
C ILE A 62 12.88 -8.80 -18.90
N GLU A 63 13.57 -9.70 -19.60
CA GLU A 63 13.12 -11.08 -19.76
C GLU A 63 12.94 -11.80 -18.41
N THR A 64 13.80 -11.52 -17.42
CA THR A 64 13.65 -12.12 -16.08
C THR A 64 12.39 -11.67 -15.33
N TYR A 65 11.82 -10.53 -15.71
CA TYR A 65 10.59 -10.01 -15.11
C TYR A 65 9.32 -10.62 -15.73
N LYS A 66 9.41 -11.31 -16.86
CA LYS A 66 8.25 -11.93 -17.54
C LYS A 66 7.88 -13.26 -16.89
N THR A 67 7.58 -13.24 -15.60
CA THR A 67 7.16 -14.43 -14.85
C THR A 67 5.80 -14.19 -14.18
N PRO A 68 4.99 -15.24 -13.99
CA PRO A 68 3.68 -15.10 -13.34
C PRO A 68 3.76 -14.52 -11.92
N LEU A 69 4.86 -14.82 -11.21
CA LEU A 69 5.12 -14.28 -9.89
C LEU A 69 5.32 -12.76 -9.94
N VAL A 70 6.13 -12.28 -10.89
CA VAL A 70 6.36 -10.84 -11.08
C VAL A 70 5.07 -10.15 -11.52
N ASN A 71 4.29 -10.74 -12.43
CA ASN A 71 2.98 -10.18 -12.81
C ASN A 71 2.03 -10.05 -11.59
N LEU A 72 2.05 -11.01 -10.65
CA LEU A 72 1.30 -10.89 -9.41
C LEU A 72 1.84 -9.75 -8.53
N MET A 73 3.16 -9.58 -8.47
CA MET A 73 3.79 -8.44 -7.79
C MET A 73 3.43 -7.10 -8.45
N GLU A 74 3.29 -7.05 -9.78
CA GLU A 74 2.83 -5.87 -10.51
C GLU A 74 1.39 -5.49 -10.12
N VAL A 75 0.48 -6.46 -10.00
CA VAL A 75 -0.88 -6.21 -9.49
C VAL A 75 -0.83 -5.62 -8.07
N GLY A 76 0.02 -6.18 -7.21
CA GLY A 76 0.24 -5.67 -5.86
C GLY A 76 0.81 -4.24 -5.84
N LEU A 77 1.78 -3.95 -6.71
CA LEU A 77 2.38 -2.64 -6.88
C LEU A 77 1.36 -1.60 -7.35
N VAL A 78 0.57 -1.92 -8.39
CA VAL A 78 -0.51 -1.04 -8.89
C VAL A 78 -1.48 -0.73 -7.75
N GLY A 79 -1.87 -1.75 -6.98
CA GLY A 79 -2.72 -1.59 -5.80
C GLY A 79 -2.12 -0.68 -4.73
N ALA A 80 -0.83 -0.84 -4.44
CA ALA A 80 -0.09 -0.03 -3.47
C ALA A 80 0.01 1.44 -3.90
N VAL A 81 0.43 1.69 -5.14
CA VAL A 81 0.58 3.06 -5.69
C VAL A 81 -0.77 3.76 -5.76
N LEU A 82 -1.81 3.08 -6.23
CA LEU A 82 -3.15 3.65 -6.33
C LEU A 82 -3.72 4.01 -4.95
N TYR A 83 -3.60 3.11 -3.96
CA TYR A 83 -4.02 3.40 -2.59
C TYR A 83 -3.21 4.57 -2.01
N HIS A 84 -1.89 4.58 -2.20
CA HIS A 84 -1.01 5.63 -1.70
C HIS A 84 -1.43 7.01 -2.23
N ALA A 85 -1.66 7.12 -3.54
CA ALA A 85 -2.10 8.35 -4.19
C ALA A 85 -3.47 8.81 -3.69
N LEU A 86 -4.48 7.91 -3.70
CA LEU A 86 -5.84 8.24 -3.26
C LEU A 86 -5.87 8.66 -1.78
N ASN A 87 -5.18 7.92 -0.91
CA ASN A 87 -5.14 8.26 0.51
C ASN A 87 -4.31 9.53 0.78
N GLY A 88 -3.26 9.79 -0.02
CA GLY A 88 -2.54 11.07 0.01
C GLY A 88 -3.47 12.25 -0.30
N VAL A 89 -4.32 12.14 -1.32
CA VAL A 89 -5.35 13.15 -1.62
C VAL A 89 -6.34 13.30 -0.47
N ARG A 90 -6.81 12.20 0.13
CA ARG A 90 -7.66 12.26 1.34
C ARG A 90 -6.98 13.03 2.47
N VAL A 91 -5.71 12.75 2.76
CA VAL A 91 -4.96 13.43 3.84
C VAL A 91 -4.85 14.93 3.54
N MET A 92 -4.47 15.30 2.31
CA MET A 92 -4.44 16.71 1.89
C MET A 92 -5.81 17.40 2.05
N LEU A 93 -6.91 16.72 1.68
CA LEU A 93 -8.26 17.26 1.89
C LEU A 93 -8.60 17.40 3.37
N VAL A 94 -8.17 16.48 4.23
CA VAL A 94 -8.38 16.59 5.68
C VAL A 94 -7.62 17.79 6.25
N ASP A 95 -6.39 18.03 5.79
CA ASP A 95 -5.50 19.07 6.32
C ASP A 95 -5.85 20.47 5.80
N PHE A 96 -6.22 20.60 4.52
CA PHE A 96 -6.41 21.90 3.87
C PHE A 96 -7.88 22.35 3.74
N TRP A 97 -8.85 21.46 3.92
CA TRP A 97 -10.27 21.83 3.86
C TRP A 97 -10.85 22.04 5.25
N ALA A 98 -11.48 23.20 5.49
CA ALA A 98 -12.08 23.54 6.79
C ALA A 98 -13.11 22.50 7.31
N LYS A 99 -13.76 21.74 6.41
CA LYS A 99 -14.70 20.66 6.78
C LYS A 99 -14.08 19.26 6.69
N GLY A 100 -12.79 19.16 6.36
CA GLY A 100 -12.07 17.90 6.15
C GLY A 100 -12.19 16.92 7.32
N PRO A 101 -11.86 17.32 8.56
CA PRO A 101 -11.95 16.43 9.73
C PRO A 101 -13.36 15.87 9.98
N ARG A 102 -14.41 16.62 9.63
CA ARG A 102 -15.82 16.19 9.75
C ARG A 102 -16.17 15.06 8.78
N TYR A 103 -15.56 15.04 7.59
CA TYR A 103 -15.85 14.08 6.54
C TYR A 103 -14.79 12.98 6.38
N GLN A 104 -13.84 12.86 7.31
CA GLN A 104 -12.70 11.93 7.21
C GLN A 104 -13.11 10.47 6.97
N ARG A 105 -14.22 10.02 7.56
CA ARG A 105 -14.71 8.64 7.44
C ARG A 105 -15.39 8.41 6.09
N GLN A 106 -16.18 9.38 5.62
CA GLN A 106 -16.81 9.36 4.30
C GLN A 106 -15.76 9.39 3.20
N MET A 107 -14.72 10.23 3.36
CA MET A 107 -13.58 10.26 2.45
C MET A 107 -12.82 8.93 2.43
N LEU A 108 -12.61 8.29 3.59
CA LEU A 108 -11.98 6.96 3.64
C LEU A 108 -12.77 5.92 2.84
N TRP A 109 -14.09 5.85 3.03
CA TRP A 109 -14.92 4.93 2.25
C TRP A 109 -14.96 5.30 0.76
N GLY A 110 -15.01 6.59 0.44
CA GLY A 110 -14.97 7.08 -0.93
C GLY A 110 -13.71 6.63 -1.67
N ILE A 111 -12.52 6.81 -1.06
CA ILE A 111 -11.28 6.35 -1.69
C ILE A 111 -11.22 4.83 -1.82
N LEU A 112 -11.75 4.06 -0.86
CA LEU A 112 -11.75 2.60 -0.93
C LEU A 112 -12.69 2.08 -2.03
N VAL A 113 -13.85 2.72 -2.22
CA VAL A 113 -14.76 2.41 -3.32
C VAL A 113 -14.11 2.71 -4.66
N VAL A 114 -13.49 3.89 -4.83
CA VAL A 114 -12.77 4.24 -6.05
C VAL A 114 -11.61 3.25 -6.30
N TRP A 115 -10.85 2.93 -5.26
CA TRP A 115 -9.76 1.96 -5.34
C TRP A 115 -10.28 0.59 -5.82
N LEU A 116 -11.37 0.07 -5.24
CA LEU A 116 -11.97 -1.20 -5.67
C LEU A 116 -12.49 -1.15 -7.11
N LEU A 117 -13.18 -0.07 -7.49
CA LEU A 117 -13.73 0.09 -8.83
C LEU A 117 -12.65 0.13 -9.92
N VAL A 118 -11.47 0.65 -9.60
CA VAL A 118 -10.32 0.66 -10.52
C VAL A 118 -9.53 -0.65 -10.45
N MET A 119 -9.29 -1.17 -9.24
CA MET A 119 -8.48 -2.37 -9.03
C MET A 119 -9.12 -3.64 -9.53
N LEU A 120 -10.43 -3.84 -9.35
CA LEU A 120 -11.09 -5.07 -9.78
C LEU A 120 -10.98 -5.30 -11.29
N PRO A 121 -11.36 -4.35 -12.17
CA PRO A 121 -11.17 -4.54 -13.61
C PRO A 121 -9.68 -4.60 -13.98
N GLY A 122 -8.83 -3.75 -13.39
CA GLY A 122 -7.38 -3.75 -13.67
C GLY A 122 -6.72 -5.09 -13.36
N ALA A 123 -6.93 -5.60 -12.14
CA ALA A 123 -6.42 -6.90 -11.70
C ALA A 123 -7.01 -8.04 -12.55
N TYR A 124 -8.29 -7.99 -12.90
CA TYR A 124 -8.91 -8.98 -13.79
C TYR A 124 -8.17 -9.05 -15.13
N PHE A 125 -8.00 -7.93 -15.82
CA PHE A 125 -7.32 -7.91 -17.13
C PHE A 125 -5.85 -8.33 -17.02
N MET A 126 -5.12 -7.90 -15.99
CA MET A 126 -3.72 -8.29 -15.76
C MET A 126 -3.58 -9.80 -15.50
N LEU A 127 -4.48 -10.38 -14.70
CA LEU A 127 -4.45 -11.80 -14.37
C LEU A 127 -4.89 -12.66 -15.56
N VAL A 128 -5.94 -12.28 -16.28
CA VAL A 128 -6.38 -12.99 -17.50
C VAL A 128 -5.27 -12.98 -18.54
N ARG A 129 -4.59 -11.85 -18.74
CA ARG A 129 -3.44 -11.76 -19.64
C ARG A 129 -2.33 -12.71 -19.22
N THR A 130 -1.94 -12.69 -17.95
CA THR A 130 -0.92 -13.61 -17.40
C THR A 130 -1.28 -15.08 -17.65
N VAL A 131 -2.52 -15.47 -17.36
CA VAL A 131 -3.01 -16.84 -17.58
C VAL A 131 -2.97 -17.18 -19.07
N THR A 132 -3.43 -16.27 -19.93
CA THR A 132 -3.47 -16.48 -21.38
C THR A 132 -2.05 -16.67 -21.95
N GLU A 133 -1.10 -15.84 -21.54
CA GLU A 133 0.32 -15.95 -21.93
C GLU A 133 0.95 -17.25 -21.43
N MET A 134 0.61 -17.73 -20.23
CA MET A 134 1.10 -19.00 -19.68
C MET A 134 0.59 -20.24 -20.43
N PHE A 135 -0.65 -20.22 -20.91
CA PHE A 135 -1.30 -21.38 -21.54
C PHE A 135 -1.32 -21.32 -23.07
N GLY A 136 -0.48 -20.47 -23.67
CA GLY A 136 -0.28 -20.44 -25.13
C GLY A 136 -1.40 -19.74 -25.90
N GLY A 137 -2.06 -18.76 -25.30
CA GLY A 137 -2.95 -17.86 -26.03
C GLY A 137 -2.15 -17.06 -27.05
N SER A 138 -2.48 -17.30 -28.33
CA SER A 138 -1.93 -16.64 -29.52
C SER A 138 -2.20 -15.15 -29.56
#